data_AF-A0A1X7JBW2-F1
#
_entry.id   AF-A0A1X7JBW2-F1
#
_cell.length_a   1.000
_cell.length_b   1.000
_cell.length_c   1.000
_cell.angle_alpha   90.00
_cell.angle_beta   90.00
_cell.angle_gamma   90.00
#
_symmetry.space_group_name_H-M   'P 1'
#
loop_
_entity.id
_entity.type
_entity.pdbx_description
1 polymer ?
#
loop_
_entity_poly.entity_id
_entity_poly.type
_entity_poly.pdbx_seq_one_letter_code
_entity_poly.pdbx_strand_id
1 'polypeptide(L)'
;MQYYNQDTFIYLDGEFVKADQAGTDLFGQSLHYGYGAFEGLRAYSTHHGTRIFKAEEHFERLAYSCNAINLPYQWNARQLVAETYQLLEMNNLRAAYIRPLVFSGSNMHLTSATTSKIMIAAWEWGPYLGQNLLRVCTSKIQRPNPKSFRIDAKVSGQYINAILAASDALKNGYDEALLLDQEGHIAQASSENLFIEKDFKLYTAPLDHVFPGITRETVIDICKALHIEVIEKKLTLQDVHEADSAFLCGTAAEIIGIKEVDHITYKEDWEHTIGATIQRKYKQLVLEEENYEVII
;
A
#
# COMPACT_ATOMS: atom_id res chain seq x y z
N MET A 1 -15.81 10.98 2.18
CA MET A 1 -15.18 10.90 0.84
C MET A 1 -16.15 10.21 -0.09
N GLN A 2 -16.45 10.80 -1.25
CA GLN A 2 -17.31 10.20 -2.27
C GLN A 2 -16.41 9.56 -3.33
N TYR A 3 -16.57 8.26 -3.59
CA TYR A 3 -15.69 7.52 -4.51
C TYR A 3 -16.11 7.61 -5.99
N TYR A 4 -17.39 7.84 -6.27
CA TYR A 4 -17.93 7.97 -7.63
C TYR A 4 -19.25 8.76 -7.65
N ASN A 5 -19.65 9.18 -8.85
CA ASN A 5 -20.96 9.77 -9.18
C ASN A 5 -21.49 9.18 -10.51
N GLN A 6 -22.64 9.67 -10.99
CA GLN A 6 -23.28 9.20 -12.24
C GLN A 6 -22.42 9.44 -13.50
N ASP A 7 -21.44 10.34 -13.42
CA ASP A 7 -20.54 10.64 -14.52
C ASP A 7 -19.27 9.79 -14.52
N THR A 8 -18.93 9.18 -13.39
CA THR A 8 -17.72 8.38 -13.22
C THR A 8 -17.72 7.13 -14.09
N PHE A 9 -16.60 6.91 -14.79
CA PHE A 9 -16.33 5.67 -15.52
C PHE A 9 -15.41 4.75 -14.70
N ILE A 10 -15.57 3.45 -14.91
CA ILE A 10 -14.61 2.42 -14.50
C ILE A 10 -14.22 1.59 -15.73
N TYR A 11 -13.03 0.99 -15.71
CA TYR A 11 -12.68 -0.06 -16.65
C TYR A 11 -13.12 -1.41 -16.06
N LEU A 12 -13.92 -2.17 -16.80
CA LEU A 12 -14.43 -3.48 -16.39
C LEU A 12 -14.23 -4.46 -17.55
N ASP A 13 -13.26 -5.36 -17.39
CA ASP A 13 -13.01 -6.51 -18.26
C ASP A 13 -12.93 -6.18 -19.78
N GLY A 14 -12.27 -5.07 -20.13
CA GLY A 14 -12.08 -4.64 -21.52
C GLY A 14 -12.96 -3.46 -21.95
N GLU A 15 -13.90 -3.03 -21.12
CA GLU A 15 -14.85 -1.96 -21.45
C GLU A 15 -14.82 -0.82 -20.43
N PHE A 16 -15.01 0.42 -20.90
CA PHE A 16 -15.25 1.57 -20.02
C PHE A 16 -16.75 1.74 -19.81
N VAL A 17 -17.22 1.51 -18.59
CA VAL A 17 -18.64 1.55 -18.22
C VAL A 17 -18.88 2.60 -17.15
N LYS A 18 -20.12 3.10 -17.06
CA LYS A 18 -20.51 4.00 -15.96
C LYS A 18 -20.51 3.24 -14.64
N ALA A 19 -19.95 3.85 -13.60
CA ALA A 19 -19.76 3.23 -12.29
C ALA A 19 -21.09 2.80 -11.64
N ASP A 20 -22.16 3.55 -11.85
CA ASP A 20 -23.51 3.26 -11.34
C ASP A 20 -24.27 2.18 -12.14
N GLN A 21 -23.76 1.82 -13.33
CA GLN A 21 -24.26 0.74 -14.17
C GLN A 21 -23.43 -0.54 -14.03
N ALA A 22 -22.26 -0.46 -13.39
CA ALA A 22 -21.42 -1.60 -13.11
C ALA A 22 -21.98 -2.40 -11.92
N GLY A 23 -22.12 -3.71 -12.11
CA GLY A 23 -22.58 -4.63 -11.08
C GLY A 23 -21.65 -5.84 -10.95
N THR A 24 -21.81 -6.56 -9.84
CA THR A 24 -21.17 -7.86 -9.66
C THR A 24 -22.21 -8.95 -9.40
N ASP A 25 -21.78 -10.19 -9.57
CA ASP A 25 -22.58 -11.36 -9.26
C ASP A 25 -22.69 -11.54 -7.73
N LEU A 26 -23.92 -11.54 -7.20
CA LEU A 26 -24.17 -11.72 -5.77
C LEU A 26 -23.87 -13.13 -5.28
N PHE A 27 -23.66 -14.09 -6.17
CA PHE A 27 -23.12 -15.42 -5.88
C PHE A 27 -21.63 -15.53 -6.20
N GLY A 28 -20.96 -14.40 -6.47
CA GLY A 28 -19.54 -14.34 -6.80
C GLY A 28 -18.65 -14.85 -5.67
N GLN A 29 -17.71 -15.74 -6.00
CA GLN A 29 -16.83 -16.37 -5.03
C GLN A 29 -15.94 -15.36 -4.30
N SER A 30 -15.50 -14.28 -4.96
CA SER A 30 -14.77 -13.19 -4.30
C SER A 30 -15.57 -12.50 -3.21
N LEU A 31 -16.90 -12.35 -3.40
CA LEU A 31 -17.77 -11.72 -2.41
C LEU A 31 -17.94 -12.60 -1.17
N HIS A 32 -18.11 -13.91 -1.36
CA HIS A 32 -18.39 -14.85 -0.26
C HIS A 32 -17.14 -15.37 0.45
N TYR A 33 -16.02 -15.52 -0.26
CA TYR A 33 -14.80 -16.15 0.28
C TYR A 33 -13.56 -15.26 0.21
N GLY A 34 -13.69 -14.00 -0.24
CA GLY A 34 -12.54 -13.08 -0.36
C GLY A 34 -11.50 -13.51 -1.39
N TYR A 35 -11.86 -14.41 -2.31
CA TYR A 35 -10.99 -14.96 -3.34
C TYR A 35 -10.80 -13.98 -4.50
N GLY A 36 -9.95 -12.98 -4.28
CA GLY A 36 -9.61 -11.92 -5.23
C GLY A 36 -8.26 -11.30 -4.90
N ALA A 37 -7.66 -10.60 -5.85
CA ALA A 37 -6.39 -9.89 -5.67
C ALA A 37 -6.51 -8.47 -6.18
N PHE A 38 -5.82 -7.51 -5.56
CA PHE A 38 -5.97 -6.11 -5.91
C PHE A 38 -4.67 -5.34 -5.77
N GLU A 39 -4.68 -4.13 -6.31
CA GLU A 39 -3.59 -3.18 -6.17
C GLU A 39 -4.04 -1.81 -5.69
N GLY A 40 -3.06 -1.02 -5.25
CA GLY A 40 -3.24 0.38 -4.96
C GLY A 40 -2.16 1.16 -5.65
N LEU A 41 -2.52 1.96 -6.66
CA LEU A 41 -1.60 2.84 -7.36
C LEU A 41 -1.97 4.30 -7.08
N ARG A 42 -0.99 5.19 -7.27
CA ARG A 42 -1.23 6.63 -7.24
C ARG A 42 -0.81 7.27 -8.55
N ALA A 43 -1.68 8.14 -9.05
CA ALA A 43 -1.37 9.14 -10.04
C ALA A 43 -1.07 10.47 -9.35
N TYR A 44 0.00 11.12 -9.79
CA TYR A 44 0.43 12.43 -9.33
C TYR A 44 0.32 13.43 -10.48
N SER A 45 -0.06 14.66 -10.15
CA SER A 45 -0.02 15.77 -11.10
C SER A 45 1.40 16.34 -11.09
N THR A 46 2.19 16.00 -12.12
CA THR A 46 3.56 16.51 -12.29
C THR A 46 3.57 17.69 -13.26
N HIS A 47 4.72 18.34 -13.43
CA HIS A 47 4.89 19.39 -14.43
C HIS A 47 4.79 18.88 -15.88
N HIS A 48 4.94 17.56 -16.09
CA HIS A 48 4.76 16.89 -17.38
C HIS A 48 3.35 16.33 -17.60
N GLY A 49 2.45 16.48 -16.62
CA GLY A 49 1.08 15.98 -16.68
C GLY A 49 0.80 14.92 -15.63
N THR A 50 -0.24 14.12 -15.84
CA THR A 50 -0.60 13.04 -14.94
C THR A 50 0.39 11.89 -15.08
N ARG A 51 1.01 11.45 -13.98
CA ARG A 51 1.91 10.29 -13.97
C ARG A 51 1.50 9.28 -12.91
N ILE A 52 1.35 8.02 -13.32
CA ILE A 52 1.16 6.89 -12.40
C ILE A 52 2.53 6.40 -11.94
N PHE A 53 2.80 6.46 -10.65
CA PHE A 53 4.09 6.05 -10.10
C PHE A 53 4.23 4.52 -10.09
N LYS A 54 5.31 4.01 -10.71
CA LYS A 54 5.65 2.57 -10.79
C LYS A 54 4.49 1.68 -11.28
N ALA A 55 3.81 2.13 -12.33
CA ALA A 55 2.56 1.52 -12.80
C ALA A 55 2.75 0.06 -13.26
N GLU A 56 3.81 -0.23 -14.02
CA GLU A 56 4.08 -1.57 -14.53
C GLU A 56 4.36 -2.53 -13.37
N GLU A 57 5.18 -2.11 -12.40
CA GLU A 57 5.52 -2.90 -11.21
C GLU A 57 4.30 -3.25 -10.36
N HIS A 58 3.35 -2.31 -10.23
CA HIS A 58 2.08 -2.58 -9.57
C HIS A 58 1.26 -3.65 -10.31
N PHE A 59 1.10 -3.55 -11.63
CA PHE A 59 0.37 -4.56 -12.40
C PHE A 59 1.08 -5.92 -12.47
N GLU A 60 2.40 -5.95 -12.47
CA GLU A 60 3.19 -7.18 -12.33
C GLU A 60 2.95 -7.84 -10.96
N ARG A 61 2.91 -7.06 -9.88
CA ARG A 61 2.59 -7.59 -8.54
C ARG A 61 1.14 -8.05 -8.42
N LEU A 62 0.21 -7.42 -9.15
CA LEU A 62 -1.16 -7.91 -9.28
C LEU A 62 -1.19 -9.30 -9.93
N ALA A 63 -0.48 -9.46 -11.06
CA ALA A 63 -0.37 -10.74 -11.74
C ALA A 63 0.26 -11.82 -10.83
N TYR A 64 1.33 -11.48 -10.12
CA TYR A 64 1.94 -12.34 -9.11
C TYR A 64 0.92 -12.75 -8.03
N SER A 65 0.15 -11.80 -7.50
CA SER A 65 -0.83 -12.06 -6.44
C SER A 65 -1.95 -13.00 -6.90
N CYS A 66 -2.42 -12.85 -8.14
CA CYS A 66 -3.38 -13.79 -8.75
C CYS A 66 -2.78 -15.20 -8.88
N ASN A 67 -1.57 -15.30 -9.43
CA ASN A 67 -0.87 -16.58 -9.61
C ASN A 67 -0.62 -17.29 -8.27
N ALA A 68 -0.22 -16.56 -7.22
CA ALA A 68 0.06 -17.11 -5.90
C ALA A 68 -1.13 -17.84 -5.25
N ILE A 69 -2.36 -17.47 -5.64
CA ILE A 69 -3.60 -18.10 -5.16
C ILE A 69 -4.32 -18.93 -6.24
N ASN A 70 -3.71 -19.17 -7.40
CA ASN A 70 -4.31 -19.84 -8.55
C ASN A 70 -5.58 -19.18 -9.09
N LEU A 71 -5.69 -17.85 -8.97
CA LEU A 71 -6.76 -17.08 -9.61
C LEU A 71 -6.35 -16.83 -11.07
N PRO A 72 -7.15 -17.21 -12.08
CA PRO A 72 -6.81 -17.00 -13.48
C PRO A 72 -6.44 -15.54 -13.75
N TYR A 73 -5.41 -15.30 -14.56
CA TYR A 73 -4.96 -13.96 -14.93
C TYR A 73 -4.49 -13.99 -16.38
N GLN A 74 -5.09 -13.13 -17.22
CA GLN A 74 -4.89 -13.14 -18.67
C GLN A 74 -4.49 -11.78 -19.25
N TRP A 75 -4.36 -10.75 -18.41
CA TRP A 75 -4.11 -9.38 -18.85
C TRP A 75 -2.61 -9.07 -18.94
N ASN A 76 -2.25 -8.14 -19.81
CA ASN A 76 -0.87 -7.65 -19.94
C ASN A 76 -0.67 -6.36 -19.13
N ALA A 77 0.42 -6.26 -18.37
CA ALA A 77 0.70 -5.09 -17.52
C ALA A 77 0.72 -3.78 -18.31
N ARG A 78 1.42 -3.72 -19.46
CA ARG A 78 1.50 -2.51 -20.29
C ARG A 78 0.16 -2.10 -20.87
N GLN A 79 -0.66 -3.07 -21.27
CA GLN A 79 -2.03 -2.78 -21.69
C GLN A 79 -2.82 -2.16 -20.54
N LEU A 80 -2.81 -2.76 -19.34
CA LEU A 80 -3.53 -2.22 -18.19
C LEU A 80 -3.04 -0.83 -17.79
N VAL A 81 -1.75 -0.53 -17.94
CA VAL A 81 -1.21 0.82 -17.75
C VAL A 81 -1.86 1.81 -18.74
N ALA A 82 -1.92 1.47 -20.02
CA ALA A 82 -2.56 2.32 -21.03
C ALA A 82 -4.05 2.55 -20.74
N GLU A 83 -4.80 1.47 -20.44
CA GLU A 83 -6.21 1.56 -20.07
C GLU A 83 -6.43 2.41 -18.80
N THR A 84 -5.50 2.36 -17.85
CA THR A 84 -5.56 3.17 -16.64
C THR A 84 -5.36 4.65 -16.94
N TYR A 85 -4.44 5.02 -17.83
CA TYR A 85 -4.28 6.42 -18.25
C TYR A 85 -5.53 6.93 -18.97
N GLN A 86 -6.12 6.13 -19.86
CA GLN A 86 -7.38 6.46 -20.51
C GLN A 86 -8.52 6.63 -19.48
N LEU A 87 -8.58 5.77 -18.46
CA LEU A 87 -9.56 5.88 -17.37
C LEU A 87 -9.42 7.21 -16.61
N LEU A 88 -8.19 7.63 -16.30
CA LEU A 88 -7.92 8.90 -15.63
C LEU A 88 -8.35 10.08 -16.49
N GLU A 89 -8.06 10.05 -17.80
CA GLU A 89 -8.49 11.07 -18.76
C GLU A 89 -10.02 11.18 -18.83
N MET A 90 -10.73 10.06 -19.01
CA MET A 90 -12.20 10.04 -19.07
C MET A 90 -12.87 10.59 -17.80
N ASN A 91 -12.21 10.45 -16.66
CA ASN A 91 -12.69 10.97 -15.37
C ASN A 91 -12.11 12.36 -15.02
N ASN A 92 -11.33 12.99 -15.90
CA ASN A 92 -10.64 14.26 -15.67
C ASN A 92 -9.75 14.28 -14.40
N LEU A 93 -9.09 13.16 -14.09
CA LEU A 93 -8.28 12.99 -12.89
C LEU A 93 -6.79 13.26 -13.19
N ARG A 94 -6.20 14.22 -12.46
CA ARG A 94 -4.76 14.55 -12.54
C ARG A 94 -3.94 14.05 -11.34
N ALA A 95 -4.58 13.95 -10.18
CA ALA A 95 -4.03 13.29 -9.00
C ALA A 95 -5.11 12.36 -8.45
N ALA A 96 -4.80 11.08 -8.33
CA ALA A 96 -5.81 10.07 -8.03
C ALA A 96 -5.22 8.85 -7.34
N TYR A 97 -6.07 8.16 -6.60
CA TYR A 97 -5.82 6.79 -6.20
C TYR A 97 -6.53 5.86 -7.17
N ILE A 98 -5.84 4.78 -7.58
CA ILE A 98 -6.33 3.81 -8.55
C ILE A 98 -6.38 2.44 -7.89
N ARG A 99 -7.47 1.71 -8.13
CA ARG A 99 -7.77 0.40 -7.54
C ARG A 99 -8.09 -0.62 -8.62
N PRO A 100 -7.07 -1.31 -9.15
CA PRO A 100 -7.27 -2.56 -9.86
C PRO A 100 -7.72 -3.65 -8.89
N LEU A 101 -8.69 -4.45 -9.29
CA LEU A 101 -9.19 -5.61 -8.55
C LEU A 101 -9.48 -6.73 -9.56
N VAL A 102 -8.81 -7.87 -9.39
CA VAL A 102 -9.14 -9.12 -10.08
C VAL A 102 -10.01 -9.96 -9.14
N PHE A 103 -11.16 -10.37 -9.64
CA PHE A 103 -12.18 -11.09 -8.87
C PHE A 103 -12.79 -12.23 -9.70
N SER A 104 -13.24 -13.28 -9.03
CA SER A 104 -13.91 -14.43 -9.63
C SER A 104 -15.43 -14.31 -9.54
N GLY A 105 -16.12 -14.91 -10.51
CA GLY A 105 -17.58 -14.98 -10.57
C GLY A 105 -18.16 -16.09 -9.68
N SER A 106 -19.39 -16.51 -9.99
CA SER A 106 -20.10 -17.57 -9.28
C SER A 106 -19.29 -18.85 -9.08
N ASN A 107 -18.98 -19.18 -7.82
CA ASN A 107 -18.49 -20.50 -7.39
C ASN A 107 -18.65 -20.64 -5.87
N MET A 108 -19.66 -21.39 -5.41
CA MET A 108 -19.91 -21.62 -3.97
C MET A 108 -19.21 -22.87 -3.43
N HIS A 109 -18.22 -23.39 -4.17
CA HIS A 109 -17.35 -24.45 -3.70
C HIS A 109 -16.01 -23.86 -3.24
N LEU A 110 -15.35 -24.56 -2.30
CA LEU A 110 -14.00 -24.22 -1.83
C LEU A 110 -12.94 -24.77 -2.78
N THR A 111 -13.02 -24.39 -4.04
CA THR A 111 -12.11 -24.78 -5.13
C THR A 111 -11.72 -23.55 -5.96
N SER A 112 -10.58 -23.63 -6.66
CA SER A 112 -10.12 -22.54 -7.52
C SER A 112 -11.15 -22.18 -8.58
N ALA A 113 -11.26 -20.88 -8.88
CA ALA A 113 -12.05 -20.40 -10.00
C ALA A 113 -11.39 -20.79 -11.34
N THR A 114 -12.21 -21.01 -12.36
CA THR A 114 -11.74 -21.27 -13.74
C THR A 114 -11.67 -20.01 -14.60
N THR A 115 -12.32 -18.93 -14.16
CA THR A 115 -12.32 -17.61 -14.82
C THR A 115 -12.23 -16.50 -13.78
N SER A 116 -11.82 -15.32 -14.21
CA SER A 116 -11.77 -14.11 -13.41
C SER A 116 -12.07 -12.90 -14.30
N LYS A 117 -12.39 -11.77 -13.67
CA LYS A 117 -12.56 -10.47 -14.31
C LYS A 117 -11.67 -9.45 -13.61
N ILE A 118 -11.33 -8.38 -14.31
CA ILE A 118 -10.62 -7.23 -13.74
C ILE A 118 -11.50 -5.99 -13.76
N MET A 119 -11.49 -5.24 -12.66
CA MET A 119 -12.02 -3.88 -12.56
C MET A 119 -10.86 -2.94 -12.26
N ILE A 120 -10.83 -1.76 -12.89
CA ILE A 120 -9.99 -0.64 -12.48
C ILE A 120 -10.90 0.54 -12.21
N ALA A 121 -10.89 1.03 -10.97
CA ALA A 121 -11.55 2.25 -10.56
C ALA A 121 -10.51 3.29 -10.15
N ALA A 122 -10.86 4.58 -10.26
CA ALA A 122 -10.02 5.67 -9.80
C ALA A 122 -10.88 6.77 -9.17
N TRP A 123 -10.35 7.44 -8.17
CA TRP A 123 -11.01 8.59 -7.53
C TRP A 123 -9.98 9.62 -7.11
N GLU A 124 -10.43 10.85 -6.97
CA GLU A 124 -9.58 11.93 -6.47
C GLU A 124 -9.04 11.57 -5.10
N TRP A 125 -7.72 11.62 -4.98
CA TRP A 125 -7.03 11.39 -3.74
C TRP A 125 -5.95 12.45 -3.63
N GLY A 126 -6.24 13.45 -2.81
CA GLY A 126 -5.35 14.58 -2.63
C GLY A 126 -3.98 14.16 -2.09
N PRO A 127 -2.97 15.04 -2.22
CA PRO A 127 -1.68 14.82 -1.58
C PRO A 127 -1.89 14.56 -0.09
N TYR A 128 -1.13 13.62 0.49
CA TYR A 128 -1.15 13.41 1.93
C TYR A 128 -0.48 14.63 2.59
N LEU A 129 -1.27 15.68 2.81
CA LEU A 129 -0.84 16.91 3.45
C LEU A 129 -1.03 16.75 4.95
N GLY A 130 -0.04 16.14 5.59
CA GLY A 130 0.10 16.15 7.02
C GLY A 130 1.56 16.08 7.43
N GLN A 131 2.00 17.05 8.23
CA GLN A 131 3.10 16.86 9.18
C GLN A 131 2.63 16.10 10.44
N ASN A 132 1.38 15.63 10.45
CA ASN A 132 0.79 14.94 11.58
C ASN A 132 1.42 13.57 11.71
N LEU A 133 2.32 13.47 12.67
CA LEU A 133 2.93 12.22 13.07
C LEU A 133 1.89 11.30 13.71
N LEU A 134 1.92 10.03 13.34
CA LEU A 134 0.95 9.03 13.79
C LEU A 134 1.16 8.64 15.25
N ARG A 135 0.06 8.42 15.97
CA ARG A 135 0.06 7.68 17.24
C ARG A 135 -0.28 6.24 16.92
N VAL A 136 0.64 5.32 17.18
CA VAL A 136 0.49 3.91 16.81
C VAL A 136 0.36 3.06 18.08
N CYS A 137 -0.45 2.00 18.03
CA CYS A 137 -0.49 1.00 19.09
C CYS A 137 -0.18 -0.39 18.56
N THR A 138 0.39 -1.22 19.41
CA THR A 138 0.58 -2.63 19.14
C THR A 138 -0.77 -3.35 19.18
N SER A 139 -1.11 -3.97 18.06
CA SER A 139 -2.32 -4.74 17.87
C SER A 139 -2.29 -6.04 18.68
N LYS A 140 -3.44 -6.41 19.26
CA LYS A 140 -3.66 -7.77 19.80
C LYS A 140 -3.85 -8.82 18.71
N ILE A 141 -4.16 -8.37 17.49
CA ILE A 141 -4.32 -9.21 16.31
C ILE A 141 -2.96 -9.36 15.65
N GLN A 142 -2.47 -10.59 15.60
CA GLN A 142 -1.25 -10.93 14.87
C GLN A 142 -1.51 -10.97 13.35
N ARG A 143 -0.45 -10.71 12.58
CA ARG A 143 -0.44 -10.91 11.14
C ARG A 143 -0.69 -12.39 10.81
N PRO A 144 -1.37 -12.71 9.70
CA PRO A 144 -1.58 -14.11 9.31
C PRO A 144 -0.27 -14.88 9.19
N ASN A 145 -0.28 -16.13 9.67
CA ASN A 145 0.89 -17.01 9.55
C ASN A 145 1.21 -17.25 8.06
N PRO A 146 2.48 -17.11 7.61
CA PRO A 146 2.87 -17.36 6.22
C PRO A 146 2.59 -18.80 5.73
N LYS A 147 2.48 -19.77 6.66
CA LYS A 147 2.07 -21.14 6.34
C LYS A 147 0.56 -21.29 6.09
N SER A 148 -0.25 -20.31 6.50
CA SER A 148 -1.70 -20.30 6.34
C SER A 148 -2.15 -19.42 5.17
N PHE A 149 -1.52 -18.26 4.97
CA PHE A 149 -1.83 -17.32 3.89
C PHE A 149 -0.57 -16.92 3.11
N ARG A 150 -0.74 -16.62 1.83
CA ARG A 150 0.30 -16.02 0.97
C ARG A 150 0.48 -14.54 1.32
N ILE A 151 1.25 -14.25 2.37
CA ILE A 151 1.43 -12.88 2.89
C ILE A 151 2.23 -11.94 1.96
N ASP A 152 2.87 -12.53 0.96
CA ASP A 152 3.56 -11.89 -0.16
C ASP A 152 2.61 -11.47 -1.31
N ALA A 153 1.38 -12.00 -1.32
CA ALA A 153 0.33 -11.68 -2.29
C ALA A 153 -0.71 -10.72 -1.72
N LYS A 154 -1.14 -9.73 -2.52
CA LYS A 154 -2.12 -8.72 -2.10
C LYS A 154 -3.56 -9.19 -2.37
N VAL A 155 -4.07 -10.02 -1.46
CA VAL A 155 -5.33 -10.76 -1.61
C VAL A 155 -6.45 -10.17 -0.75
N SER A 156 -7.66 -10.04 -1.30
CA SER A 156 -8.82 -9.40 -0.66
C SER A 156 -9.15 -9.98 0.71
N GLY A 157 -9.25 -11.32 0.83
CA GLY A 157 -9.60 -11.97 2.10
C GLY A 157 -8.65 -11.68 3.27
N GLN A 158 -7.38 -11.34 3.00
CA GLN A 158 -6.41 -11.02 4.04
C GLN A 158 -6.72 -9.69 4.74
N TYR A 159 -7.46 -8.78 4.09
CA TYR A 159 -7.72 -7.45 4.63
C TYR A 159 -8.77 -7.44 5.75
N ILE A 160 -9.44 -8.56 6.03
CA ILE A 160 -10.23 -8.70 7.26
C ILE A 160 -9.31 -8.52 8.49
N ASN A 161 -8.10 -9.09 8.45
CA ASN A 161 -7.10 -8.95 9.52
C ASN A 161 -6.70 -7.48 9.70
N ALA A 162 -6.38 -6.79 8.61
CA ALA A 162 -6.00 -5.38 8.61
C ALA A 162 -7.14 -4.48 9.13
N ILE A 163 -8.37 -4.68 8.66
CA ILE A 163 -9.55 -3.92 9.08
C ILE A 163 -9.78 -4.07 10.58
N LEU A 164 -9.70 -5.29 11.11
CA LEU A 164 -9.93 -5.53 12.55
C LEU A 164 -8.85 -4.84 13.40
N ALA A 165 -7.58 -4.92 13.00
CA ALA A 165 -6.48 -4.29 13.72
C ALA A 165 -6.59 -2.76 13.71
N ALA A 166 -6.75 -2.15 12.53
CA ALA A 166 -6.89 -0.70 12.39
C ALA A 166 -8.13 -0.16 13.11
N SER A 167 -9.25 -0.88 13.02
CA SER A 167 -10.49 -0.49 13.70
C SER A 167 -10.36 -0.51 15.23
N ASP A 168 -9.61 -1.47 15.79
CA ASP A 168 -9.35 -1.52 17.23
C ASP A 168 -8.44 -0.36 17.65
N ALA A 169 -7.36 -0.08 16.91
CA ALA A 169 -6.49 1.07 17.16
C ALA A 169 -7.28 2.40 17.18
N LEU A 170 -8.09 2.65 16.14
CA LEU A 170 -8.93 3.84 16.03
C LEU A 170 -9.89 3.98 17.22
N LYS A 171 -10.55 2.89 17.63
CA LYS A 171 -11.44 2.88 18.81
C LYS A 171 -10.71 3.22 20.11
N ASN A 172 -9.44 2.88 20.21
CA ASN A 172 -8.60 3.16 21.37
C ASN A 172 -7.85 4.51 21.28
N GLY A 173 -8.17 5.36 20.30
CA GLY A 173 -7.62 6.71 20.17
C GLY A 173 -6.23 6.78 19.57
N TYR A 174 -5.84 5.75 18.83
CA TYR A 174 -4.64 5.70 17.99
C TYR A 174 -5.00 5.89 16.51
N ASP A 175 -4.03 6.24 15.69
CA ASP A 175 -4.22 6.47 14.26
C ASP A 175 -4.01 5.20 13.43
N GLU A 176 -3.13 4.28 13.89
CA GLU A 176 -2.81 3.05 13.18
C GLU A 176 -2.38 1.93 14.15
N ALA A 177 -2.49 0.67 13.70
CA ALA A 177 -2.12 -0.53 14.42
C ALA A 177 -0.80 -1.11 13.89
N LEU A 178 0.12 -1.44 14.80
CA LEU A 178 1.33 -2.21 14.51
C LEU A 178 1.10 -3.68 14.84
N LEU A 179 1.29 -4.57 13.86
CA LEU A 179 1.03 -6.00 14.01
C LEU A 179 2.33 -6.78 14.20
N LEU A 180 2.27 -7.76 15.10
CA LEU A 180 3.31 -8.76 15.29
C LEU A 180 3.04 -10.01 14.45
N ASP A 181 4.07 -10.78 14.17
CA ASP A 181 3.95 -12.13 13.63
C ASP A 181 3.66 -13.17 14.73
N GLN A 182 3.53 -14.44 14.34
CA GLN A 182 3.29 -15.57 15.25
C GLN A 182 4.44 -15.84 16.25
N GLU A 183 5.63 -15.30 16.01
CA GLU A 183 6.81 -15.43 16.85
C GLU A 183 6.98 -14.24 17.81
N GLY A 184 6.12 -13.21 17.70
CA GLY A 184 6.17 -12.00 18.52
C GLY A 184 7.13 -10.93 17.98
N HIS A 185 7.63 -11.09 16.76
CA HIS A 185 8.42 -10.05 16.09
C HIS A 185 7.49 -9.06 15.38
N ILE A 186 7.97 -7.83 15.18
CA ILE A 186 7.29 -6.85 14.34
C ILE A 186 7.18 -7.42 12.92
N ALA A 187 5.96 -7.45 12.41
CA ALA A 187 5.73 -7.65 10.99
C ALA A 187 5.61 -6.29 10.30
N GLN A 188 4.45 -5.65 10.42
CA GLN A 188 4.17 -4.39 9.74
C GLN A 188 2.93 -3.72 10.35
N ALA A 189 2.56 -2.52 9.90
CA ALA A 189 1.28 -1.94 10.24
C ALA A 189 0.13 -2.62 9.49
N SER A 190 -1.11 -2.18 9.73
CA SER A 190 -2.29 -2.80 9.13
C SER A 190 -2.21 -2.84 7.60
N SER A 191 -1.62 -1.82 6.96
CA SER A 191 -1.48 -1.77 5.49
C SER A 191 -0.12 -1.24 4.97
N GLU A 192 0.79 -0.86 5.86
CA GLU A 192 2.05 -0.18 5.60
C GLU A 192 3.25 -0.94 6.15
N ASN A 193 4.41 -0.86 5.48
CA ASN A 193 5.67 -1.38 6.02
C ASN A 193 6.26 -0.40 7.07
N LEU A 194 6.93 -0.93 8.10
CA LEU A 194 7.59 -0.15 9.15
C LEU A 194 9.09 -0.01 8.86
N PHE A 195 9.62 1.19 9.09
CA PHE A 195 11.04 1.44 9.28
C PHE A 195 11.27 2.12 10.64
N ILE A 196 12.35 1.75 11.31
CA ILE A 196 12.85 2.43 12.50
C ILE A 196 14.25 2.98 12.26
N GLU A 197 14.55 4.12 12.86
CA GLU A 197 15.88 4.72 12.86
C GLU A 197 16.56 4.45 14.20
N LYS A 198 17.80 3.98 14.15
CA LYS A 198 18.64 3.85 15.34
C LYS A 198 20.10 4.08 15.00
N ASP A 199 20.78 4.95 15.76
CA ASP A 199 22.21 5.23 15.60
C ASP A 199 22.60 5.58 14.15
N PHE A 200 21.80 6.46 13.52
CA PHE A 200 21.95 6.91 12.12
C PHE A 200 21.81 5.80 11.06
N LYS A 201 21.19 4.67 11.39
CA LYS A 201 20.89 3.58 10.47
C LYS A 201 19.39 3.32 10.43
N LEU A 202 18.91 2.79 9.30
CA LEU A 202 17.54 2.32 9.19
C LEU A 202 17.45 0.81 9.35
N TYR A 203 16.38 0.38 10.00
CA TYR A 203 16.03 -1.01 10.16
C TYR A 203 14.59 -1.26 9.71
N THR A 204 14.38 -2.38 9.04
CA THR A 204 13.04 -2.88 8.66
C THR A 204 13.02 -4.39 8.82
N ALA A 205 11.83 -4.96 9.03
CA ALA A 205 11.65 -6.40 9.01
C ALA A 205 11.95 -6.99 7.60
N PRO A 206 12.50 -8.22 7.54
CA PRO A 206 12.77 -8.94 6.29
C PRO A 206 11.48 -9.44 5.61
N LEU A 207 11.57 -9.72 4.30
CA LEU A 207 10.43 -10.03 3.43
C LEU A 207 9.70 -11.34 3.74
N ASP A 208 10.32 -12.27 4.47
CA ASP A 208 9.70 -13.53 4.89
C ASP A 208 8.57 -13.34 5.92
N HIS A 209 8.49 -12.16 6.55
CA HIS A 209 7.49 -11.84 7.56
C HIS A 209 6.57 -10.66 7.19
N VAL A 210 6.81 -9.97 6.08
CA VAL A 210 6.10 -8.73 5.69
C VAL A 210 5.66 -8.72 4.23
N PHE A 211 4.75 -7.81 3.89
CA PHE A 211 4.38 -7.60 2.48
C PHE A 211 5.52 -6.91 1.71
N PRO A 212 5.89 -7.39 0.50
CA PRO A 212 6.87 -6.73 -0.37
C PRO A 212 6.29 -5.45 -1.00
N GLY A 213 6.28 -4.36 -0.21
CA GLY A 213 5.78 -3.06 -0.62
C GLY A 213 6.65 -2.40 -1.71
N ILE A 214 6.04 -1.92 -2.80
CA ILE A 214 6.73 -1.09 -3.81
C ILE A 214 7.26 0.22 -3.19
N THR A 215 6.52 0.82 -2.26
CA THR A 215 7.01 1.99 -1.51
C THR A 215 8.18 1.64 -0.60
N ARG A 216 8.16 0.47 0.06
CA ARG A 216 9.30 -0.04 0.84
C ARG A 216 10.54 -0.18 -0.02
N GLU A 217 10.43 -0.80 -1.19
CA GLU A 217 11.57 -0.94 -2.11
C GLU A 217 12.07 0.44 -2.56
N THR A 218 11.15 1.36 -2.84
CA THR A 218 11.50 2.74 -3.21
C THR A 218 12.24 3.47 -2.07
N VAL A 219 11.85 3.26 -0.81
CA VAL A 219 12.57 3.78 0.36
C VAL A 219 13.99 3.22 0.41
N ILE A 220 14.17 1.92 0.19
CA ILE A 220 15.48 1.27 0.16
C ILE A 220 16.34 1.83 -0.98
N ASP A 221 15.79 2.04 -2.16
CA ASP A 221 16.50 2.63 -3.30
C ASP A 221 16.91 4.09 -3.04
N ILE A 222 16.05 4.88 -2.40
CA ILE A 222 16.40 6.23 -1.92
C ILE A 222 17.57 6.15 -0.93
N CYS A 223 17.54 5.22 0.02
CA CYS A 223 18.63 5.06 0.99
C CYS A 223 19.96 4.68 0.32
N LYS A 224 19.94 3.76 -0.66
CA LYS A 224 21.12 3.40 -1.46
C LYS A 224 21.71 4.64 -2.16
N ALA A 225 20.86 5.46 -2.78
CA ALA A 225 21.29 6.68 -3.46
C ALA A 225 21.85 7.75 -2.52
N LEU A 226 21.38 7.79 -1.27
CA LEU A 226 21.85 8.72 -0.23
C LEU A 226 22.96 8.15 0.65
N HIS A 227 23.44 6.93 0.37
CA HIS A 227 24.42 6.22 1.19
C HIS A 227 23.98 6.02 2.66
N ILE A 228 22.68 5.83 2.88
CA ILE A 228 22.10 5.51 4.18
C ILE A 228 22.07 3.99 4.32
N GLU A 229 22.65 3.46 5.40
CA GLU A 229 22.66 2.03 5.69
C GLU A 229 21.26 1.56 6.08
N VAL A 230 20.77 0.52 5.39
CA VAL A 230 19.51 -0.17 5.71
C VAL A 230 19.82 -1.60 6.11
N ILE A 231 19.36 -2.01 7.28
CA ILE A 231 19.55 -3.34 7.84
C ILE A 231 18.20 -4.05 7.93
N GLU A 232 18.06 -5.13 7.15
CA GLU A 232 16.92 -6.02 7.25
C GLU A 232 17.15 -7.04 8.38
N LYS A 233 16.41 -6.92 9.50
CA LYS A 233 16.50 -7.85 10.64
C LYS A 233 15.14 -8.07 11.28
N LYS A 234 14.98 -9.17 12.01
CA LYS A 234 13.81 -9.35 12.88
C LYS A 234 13.83 -8.26 13.95
N LEU A 235 12.72 -7.53 14.07
CA LEU A 235 12.54 -6.45 15.02
C LEU A 235 11.63 -6.93 16.15
N THR A 236 11.95 -6.54 17.38
CA THR A 236 11.09 -6.72 18.55
C THR A 236 10.34 -5.42 18.86
N LEU A 237 9.33 -5.50 19.72
CA LEU A 237 8.70 -4.31 20.29
C LEU A 237 9.71 -3.39 20.98
N GLN A 238 10.69 -3.98 21.69
CA GLN A 238 11.72 -3.20 22.37
C GLN A 238 12.57 -2.41 21.37
N ASP A 239 12.95 -3.00 20.23
CA ASP A 239 13.67 -2.26 19.18
C ASP A 239 12.85 -1.03 18.71
N VAL A 240 11.53 -1.17 18.58
CA VAL A 240 10.64 -0.06 18.16
C VAL A 240 10.52 1.01 19.23
N HIS A 241 10.38 0.63 20.50
CA HIS A 241 10.27 1.56 21.62
C HIS A 241 11.58 2.30 21.93
N GLU A 242 12.73 1.68 21.65
CA GLU A 242 14.06 2.25 21.87
C GLU A 242 14.65 2.96 20.64
N ALA A 243 13.96 2.91 19.50
CA ALA A 243 14.36 3.62 18.28
C ALA A 243 14.41 5.14 18.50
N ASP A 244 15.25 5.82 17.72
CA ASP A 244 15.38 7.27 17.79
C ASP A 244 14.21 7.94 17.05
N SER A 245 13.76 7.34 15.94
CA SER A 245 12.55 7.70 15.19
C SER A 245 11.95 6.48 14.47
N ALA A 246 10.72 6.60 13.95
CA ALA A 246 10.11 5.58 13.10
C ALA A 246 9.13 6.17 12.08
N PHE A 247 8.88 5.43 11.01
CA PHE A 247 7.89 5.80 10.00
C PHE A 247 7.24 4.60 9.33
N LEU A 248 6.05 4.83 8.79
CA LEU A 248 5.33 3.88 7.95
C LEU A 248 5.47 4.28 6.48
N CYS A 249 5.42 3.29 5.58
CA CYS A 249 5.39 3.55 4.15
C CYS A 249 4.45 2.60 3.38
N GLY A 250 3.79 3.15 2.36
CA GLY A 250 2.85 2.44 1.50
C GLY A 250 2.28 3.37 0.43
N THR A 251 1.61 2.84 -0.59
CA THR A 251 1.13 3.70 -1.71
C THR A 251 0.12 4.75 -1.27
N ALA A 252 -0.76 4.43 -0.31
CA ALA A 252 -1.77 5.36 0.19
C ALA A 252 -1.18 6.35 1.21
N ALA A 253 -0.34 5.85 2.13
CA ALA A 253 0.29 6.61 3.21
C ALA A 253 1.54 7.38 2.78
N GLU A 254 2.08 7.07 1.59
CA GLU A 254 3.38 7.55 1.11
C GLU A 254 4.49 7.19 2.12
N ILE A 255 5.05 8.20 2.78
CA ILE A 255 5.98 8.06 3.90
C ILE A 255 5.45 8.96 5.01
N ILE A 256 5.20 8.40 6.19
CA ILE A 256 4.61 9.12 7.30
C ILE A 256 5.31 8.80 8.61
N GLY A 257 5.78 9.83 9.30
CA GLY A 257 6.45 9.69 10.59
C GLY A 257 5.50 9.25 11.70
N ILE A 258 6.06 8.58 12.70
CA ILE A 258 5.36 8.13 13.90
C ILE A 258 5.78 9.02 15.06
N LYS A 259 4.81 9.51 15.84
CA LYS A 259 5.02 10.29 17.05
C LYS A 259 5.32 9.40 18.24
N GLU A 260 4.48 8.39 18.43
CA GLU A 260 4.54 7.48 19.57
C GLU A 260 4.07 6.09 19.19
N VAL A 261 4.62 5.09 19.88
CA VAL A 261 4.15 3.70 19.85
C VAL A 261 3.82 3.29 21.29
N ASP A 262 2.60 2.82 21.56
CA ASP A 262 2.18 2.36 22.90
C ASP A 262 2.42 3.39 24.02
N HIS A 263 2.12 4.67 23.73
CA HIS A 263 2.37 5.82 24.62
C HIS A 263 3.85 6.17 24.87
N ILE A 264 4.78 5.54 24.13
CA ILE A 264 6.21 5.88 24.16
C ILE A 264 6.48 6.83 23.00
N THR A 265 6.72 8.10 23.32
CA THR A 265 7.01 9.15 22.35
C THR A 265 8.48 9.11 21.91
N TYR A 266 8.72 9.21 20.61
CA TYR A 266 10.07 9.37 20.07
C TYR A 266 10.67 10.72 20.45
N LYS A 267 11.97 10.73 20.76
CA LYS A 267 12.66 11.92 21.27
C LYS A 267 13.10 12.87 20.17
N GLU A 268 13.50 12.31 19.02
CA GLU A 268 13.96 13.11 17.90
C GLU A 268 12.78 13.82 17.24
N ASP A 269 12.99 15.09 16.92
CA ASP A 269 12.03 15.84 16.12
C ASP A 269 12.04 15.28 14.68
N TRP A 270 10.86 14.93 14.17
CA TRP A 270 10.71 14.30 12.86
C TRP A 270 11.48 15.04 11.78
N GLU A 271 11.48 16.37 11.76
CA GLU A 271 12.11 17.17 10.71
C GLU A 271 13.62 16.91 10.55
N HIS A 272 14.29 16.49 11.63
CA HIS A 272 15.72 16.19 11.70
C HIS A 272 16.08 14.71 11.47
N THR A 273 15.08 13.85 11.30
CA THR A 273 15.27 12.40 11.15
C THR A 273 15.70 12.00 9.73
N ILE A 274 16.28 10.81 9.60
CA ILE A 274 16.46 10.16 8.30
C ILE A 274 15.11 9.97 7.60
N GLY A 275 14.07 9.60 8.36
CA GLY A 275 12.71 9.41 7.84
C GLY A 275 12.16 10.64 7.10
N ALA A 276 12.32 11.85 7.67
CA ALA A 276 11.90 13.08 7.01
C ALA A 276 12.72 13.40 5.75
N THR A 277 14.01 13.07 5.74
CA THR A 277 14.85 13.21 4.54
C THR A 277 14.34 12.32 3.41
N ILE A 278 13.98 11.07 3.73
CA ILE A 278 13.43 10.12 2.75
C ILE A 278 12.04 10.57 2.31
N GLN A 279 11.19 11.08 3.21
CA GLN A 279 9.87 11.64 2.89
C GLN A 279 9.99 12.75 1.83
N ARG A 280 10.92 13.70 2.03
CA ARG A 280 11.19 14.77 1.06
C ARG A 280 11.66 14.23 -0.29
N LYS A 281 12.61 13.27 -0.28
CA LYS A 281 13.14 12.67 -1.51
C LYS A 281 12.12 11.84 -2.27
N TYR A 282 11.25 11.11 -1.56
CA TYR A 282 10.13 10.39 -2.14
C TYR A 282 9.15 11.35 -2.81
N LYS A 283 8.80 12.46 -2.14
CA LYS A 283 7.91 13.48 -2.71
C LYS A 283 8.48 14.08 -4.00
N GLN A 284 9.77 14.42 -4.02
CA GLN A 284 10.46 14.90 -5.23
C GLN A 284 10.38 13.87 -6.36
N LEU A 285 10.63 12.60 -6.04
CA LEU A 285 10.60 11.51 -7.01
C LEU A 285 9.21 11.31 -7.65
N VAL A 286 8.13 11.34 -6.86
CA VAL A 286 6.77 11.11 -7.38
C VAL A 286 6.19 12.32 -8.10
N LEU A 287 6.65 13.54 -7.78
CA LEU A 287 6.25 14.78 -8.45
C LEU A 287 7.13 15.14 -9.66
N GLU A 288 8.19 14.38 -9.92
CA GLU A 288 9.22 14.71 -10.93
C GLU A 288 9.91 16.06 -10.70
N GLU A 289 9.95 16.51 -9.46
CA GLU A 289 10.70 17.71 -9.09
C GLU A 289 12.19 17.32 -9.00
N GLU A 290 12.88 17.31 -10.15
CA GLU A 290 14.34 17.31 -10.14
C GLU A 290 14.82 18.58 -9.44
N ASN A 291 15.68 18.42 -8.43
CA ASN A 291 16.26 19.53 -7.67
C ASN A 291 17.03 20.46 -8.62
N TYR A 292 16.42 21.58 -9.01
CA TYR A 292 17.14 22.79 -9.42
C TYR A 292 17.66 23.58 -8.21
N GLU A 293 17.65 23.01 -7.01
CA GLU A 293 18.37 23.59 -5.88
C GLU A 293 19.85 23.22 -6.00
N VAL A 294 20.58 24.11 -6.66
CA VAL A 294 22.01 24.30 -6.44
C VAL A 294 22.17 24.52 -4.94
N ILE A 295 22.74 23.54 -4.25
CA ILE A 295 23.31 23.77 -2.92
C ILE A 295 24.50 24.69 -3.15
N ILE A 296 24.32 25.99 -2.88
CA ILE A 296 25.41 26.98 -2.83
C ILE A 296 26.10 26.86 -1.48
#